data_AF-A0A818RDT2-F1
#
_entry.id   AF-A0A818RDT2-F1
#
_cell.length_a   1.000
_cell.length_b   1.000
_cell.length_c   1.000
_cell.angle_alpha   90.00
_cell.angle_beta   90.00
_cell.angle_gamma   90.00
#
_symmetry.space_group_name_H-M   'P 1'
#
loop_
_entity.id
_entity.type
_entity.pdbx_description
1 polymer ?
#
loop_
_entity_poly.entity_id
_entity_poly.type
_entity_poly.pdbx_seq_one_letter_code
_entity_poly.pdbx_strand_id
1 'polypeptide(L)'
;MPTKTVAFVRESIYLDALQYRQASGRAGRRGFDVQGHVVFVDIPLSKVSHLITSAIPNIRGHFPTNVTFLMRLLQLHSNAVDSKNAINRSLIALQYPLIAQPPINHNLIDAQTRLHTLFTLDFLYRLNLLDRHGNLIGLAGLLTHLHYFEPANIVLVYLMDTQYFHLVSDSIEIMTTFAYLFTYMLWLITRKEDAELNEKRQENKYSSELFLPPVSQEFRKHVDTYNSIVKDVYECYIENITKYLRSMNTGQEEVLPLSNTSFAQQSNYDNGTFEYNLHYHQSQQIQNLSISPFASLSGLTHEFFMSHYNSTIGSWDLAYNLDLSSKIVPYVDIDCRDHTNIAYYLNSYGLDFFKQGSEASLITENGLSRADTYDLLFNLHLVLSSVKTSLEVIIENENQQTTINDLAIFLPLYKSLSNIQNIFARNFKKQYPSRNQI
;
A
#
# COMPACT_ATOMS: atom_id res chain seq x y z
N MET A 1 -9.78 2.76 -30.85
CA MET A 1 -10.93 2.41 -31.71
C MET A 1 -11.97 3.52 -31.63
N PRO A 2 -12.13 4.39 -32.65
CA PRO A 2 -13.19 5.40 -32.69
C PRO A 2 -14.53 4.78 -33.13
N THR A 3 -15.65 5.22 -32.56
CA THR A 3 -16.99 4.70 -32.83
C THR A 3 -17.94 5.82 -33.22
N LYS A 4 -19.04 5.50 -33.90
CA LYS A 4 -20.07 6.51 -34.24
C LYS A 4 -20.82 6.99 -32.98
N THR A 5 -21.07 6.07 -32.06
CA THR A 5 -21.84 6.28 -30.85
C THR A 5 -21.12 5.65 -29.66
N VAL A 6 -21.17 6.32 -28.52
CA VAL A 6 -20.73 5.82 -27.21
C VAL A 6 -21.92 5.86 -26.26
N ALA A 7 -22.13 4.78 -25.51
CA ALA A 7 -23.21 4.69 -24.53
C ALA A 7 -22.63 4.43 -23.13
N PHE A 8 -23.09 5.22 -22.16
CA PHE A 8 -22.81 5.01 -20.74
C PHE A 8 -24.05 4.33 -20.13
N VAL A 9 -23.86 3.16 -19.54
CA VAL A 9 -24.94 2.31 -19.03
C VAL A 9 -24.76 2.11 -17.54
N ARG A 10 -25.76 2.52 -16.76
CA ARG A 10 -25.80 2.52 -15.29
C ARG A 10 -24.80 3.45 -14.63
N GLU A 11 -25.13 3.85 -13.42
CA GLU A 11 -24.24 4.61 -12.58
C GLU A 11 -23.11 3.74 -12.00
N SER A 12 -21.90 4.29 -11.99
CA SER A 12 -20.73 3.71 -11.33
C SER A 12 -19.98 4.78 -10.54
N ILE A 13 -19.40 4.39 -9.41
CA ILE A 13 -18.54 5.27 -8.59
C ILE A 13 -17.25 5.61 -9.36
N TYR A 14 -16.80 4.72 -10.24
CA TYR A 14 -15.58 4.88 -11.04
C TYR A 14 -15.77 5.79 -12.27
N LEU A 15 -17.00 6.21 -12.57
CA LEU A 15 -17.28 7.12 -13.67
C LEU A 15 -17.05 8.58 -13.22
N ASP A 16 -15.84 9.07 -13.43
CA ASP A 16 -15.46 10.46 -13.21
C ASP A 16 -15.47 11.30 -14.52
N ALA A 17 -15.20 12.60 -14.39
CA ALA A 17 -15.15 13.51 -15.54
C ALA A 17 -14.03 13.17 -16.54
N LEU A 18 -12.91 12.58 -16.08
CA LEU A 18 -11.80 12.18 -16.95
C LEU A 18 -12.19 10.97 -17.79
N GLN A 19 -12.71 9.92 -17.18
CA GLN A 19 -13.20 8.71 -17.83
C GLN A 19 -14.33 9.05 -18.80
N TYR A 20 -15.26 9.91 -18.39
CA TYR A 20 -16.31 10.40 -19.28
C TYR A 20 -15.72 11.08 -20.52
N ARG A 21 -14.78 12.02 -20.38
CA ARG A 21 -14.18 12.73 -21.53
C ARG A 21 -13.34 11.79 -22.41
N GLN A 22 -12.63 10.84 -21.82
CA GLN A 22 -11.86 9.84 -22.58
C GLN A 22 -12.77 8.91 -23.38
N ALA A 23 -13.87 8.44 -22.78
CA ALA A 23 -14.82 7.55 -23.43
C ALA A 23 -15.68 8.28 -24.46
N SER A 24 -16.29 9.42 -24.09
CA SER A 24 -17.11 10.24 -25.01
C SER A 24 -16.28 10.79 -26.18
N GLY A 25 -14.99 11.09 -25.96
CA GLY A 25 -14.07 11.50 -27.01
C GLY A 25 -13.77 10.41 -28.06
N ARG A 26 -14.22 9.17 -27.85
CA ARG A 26 -14.20 8.11 -28.88
C ARG A 26 -15.41 8.18 -29.83
N ALA A 27 -16.45 8.95 -29.50
CA ALA A 27 -17.62 9.15 -30.34
C ALA A 27 -17.33 10.12 -31.49
N GLY A 28 -17.72 9.73 -32.70
CA GLY A 28 -17.49 10.48 -33.94
C GLY A 28 -16.18 10.09 -34.62
N ARG A 29 -16.28 9.42 -35.77
CA ARG A 29 -15.11 9.05 -36.58
C ARG A 29 -14.74 10.20 -37.52
N ARG A 30 -13.56 10.77 -37.32
CA ARG A 30 -13.02 11.86 -38.14
C ARG A 30 -13.05 11.50 -39.63
N GLY A 31 -13.70 12.34 -40.43
CA GLY A 31 -13.83 12.16 -41.88
C GLY A 31 -14.98 11.25 -42.35
N PHE A 32 -15.71 10.61 -41.43
CA PHE A 32 -16.85 9.75 -41.76
C PHE A 32 -18.16 10.24 -41.15
N ASP A 33 -18.15 10.57 -39.86
CA ASP A 33 -19.34 11.00 -39.14
C ASP A 33 -19.34 12.53 -39.01
N VAL A 34 -20.49 13.17 -39.28
CA VAL A 34 -20.68 14.63 -39.11
C VAL A 34 -20.68 15.01 -37.62
N GLN A 35 -21.18 14.12 -36.75
CA GLN A 35 -21.25 14.30 -35.31
C GLN A 35 -21.06 12.96 -34.60
N GLY A 36 -20.51 13.01 -33.38
CA GLY A 36 -20.45 11.87 -32.46
C GLY A 36 -21.67 11.86 -31.54
N HIS A 37 -22.26 10.69 -31.33
CA HIS A 37 -23.40 10.55 -30.43
C HIS A 37 -22.97 9.98 -29.07
N VAL A 38 -23.42 10.61 -27.99
CA VAL A 38 -23.22 10.12 -26.63
C VAL A 38 -24.59 9.88 -26.01
N VAL A 39 -24.81 8.66 -25.50
CA VAL A 39 -26.08 8.24 -24.90
C VAL A 39 -25.85 7.86 -23.44
N PHE A 40 -26.71 8.35 -22.55
CA PHE A 40 -26.73 7.95 -21.15
C PHE A 40 -27.96 7.09 -20.90
N VAL A 41 -27.76 5.94 -20.26
CA VAL A 41 -28.82 5.00 -19.88
C VAL A 41 -28.72 4.77 -18.39
N ASP A 42 -29.81 5.05 -17.66
CA ASP A 42 -29.91 4.79 -16.22
C ASP A 42 -28.83 5.51 -15.39
N ILE A 43 -28.56 6.78 -15.71
CA ILE A 43 -27.65 7.66 -14.97
C ILE A 43 -28.42 8.92 -14.58
N PRO A 44 -28.38 9.35 -13.30
CA PRO A 44 -29.07 10.55 -12.85
C PRO A 44 -28.63 11.81 -13.61
N LEU A 45 -29.60 12.69 -13.93
CA LEU A 45 -29.33 13.95 -14.65
C LEU A 45 -28.35 14.87 -13.92
N SER A 46 -28.33 14.85 -12.58
CA SER A 46 -27.37 15.58 -11.75
C SER A 46 -25.93 15.13 -12.05
N LYS A 47 -25.70 13.82 -12.12
CA LYS A 47 -24.40 13.24 -12.47
C LYS A 47 -24.04 13.50 -13.92
N VAL A 48 -24.98 13.40 -14.86
CA VAL A 48 -24.73 13.75 -16.27
C VAL A 48 -24.28 15.21 -16.39
N SER A 49 -24.99 16.13 -15.73
CA SER A 49 -24.64 17.55 -15.72
C SER A 49 -23.25 17.77 -15.13
N HIS A 50 -22.94 17.09 -14.03
CA HIS A 50 -21.61 17.12 -13.42
C HIS A 50 -20.52 16.58 -14.36
N LEU A 51 -20.72 15.44 -15.02
CA LEU A 51 -19.73 14.84 -15.94
C LEU A 51 -19.42 15.76 -17.14
N ILE A 52 -20.45 16.43 -17.66
CA ILE A 52 -20.32 17.34 -18.82
C ILE A 52 -19.62 18.64 -18.41
N THR A 53 -19.97 19.21 -17.26
CA THR A 53 -19.50 20.55 -16.85
C THR A 53 -18.19 20.53 -16.06
N SER A 54 -17.88 19.43 -15.36
CA SER A 54 -16.72 19.36 -14.49
C SER A 54 -15.42 19.50 -15.25
N ALA A 55 -14.48 20.25 -14.67
CA ALA A 55 -13.11 20.35 -15.17
C ALA A 55 -12.39 18.99 -15.10
N ILE A 56 -11.40 18.81 -15.97
CA ILE A 56 -10.50 17.65 -15.90
C ILE A 56 -9.66 17.80 -14.62
N PRO A 57 -9.48 16.73 -13.83
CA PRO A 57 -8.58 16.76 -12.68
C PRO A 57 -7.17 17.17 -13.13
N ASN A 58 -6.56 18.11 -12.41
CA ASN A 58 -5.18 18.51 -12.67
C ASN A 58 -4.23 17.33 -12.46
N ILE A 59 -3.20 17.23 -13.29
CA ILE A 59 -2.11 16.28 -13.06
C ILE A 59 -1.39 16.70 -11.79
N ARG A 60 -1.52 15.89 -10.74
CA ARG A 60 -0.82 16.07 -9.47
C ARG A 60 0.30 15.06 -9.36
N GLY A 61 1.48 15.51 -8.93
CA GLY A 61 2.55 14.61 -8.54
C GLY A 61 2.18 13.87 -7.26
N HIS A 62 2.65 12.63 -7.13
CA HIS A 62 2.63 11.91 -5.85
C HIS A 62 4.00 12.03 -5.19
N PHE A 63 4.06 11.74 -3.89
CA PHE A 63 5.34 11.65 -3.18
C PHE A 63 6.26 10.63 -3.88
N PRO A 64 7.54 10.94 -4.11
CA PRO A 64 8.38 10.19 -5.04
C PRO A 64 8.95 8.89 -4.47
N THR A 65 8.91 8.66 -3.16
CA THR A 65 9.65 7.57 -2.53
C THR A 65 8.76 6.61 -1.77
N ASN A 66 8.99 5.33 -2.09
CA ASN A 66 8.61 4.15 -1.33
C ASN A 66 9.88 3.34 -1.03
N VAL A 67 9.80 2.35 -0.12
CA VAL A 67 10.95 1.54 0.28
C VAL A 67 11.55 0.80 -0.92
N THR A 68 10.69 0.16 -1.72
CA THR A 68 11.13 -0.59 -2.91
C THR A 68 11.71 0.31 -3.99
N PHE A 69 11.20 1.53 -4.12
CA PHE A 69 11.71 2.50 -5.09
C PHE A 69 13.16 2.88 -4.73
N LEU A 70 13.45 3.14 -3.46
CA LEU A 70 14.80 3.41 -2.99
C LEU A 70 15.74 2.21 -3.26
N MET A 71 15.30 0.99 -2.96
CA MET A 71 16.07 -0.22 -3.27
C MET A 71 16.36 -0.33 -4.76
N ARG A 72 15.40 -0.03 -5.64
CA ARG A 72 15.64 -0.04 -7.09
C ARG A 72 16.65 1.01 -7.54
N LEU A 73 16.71 2.18 -6.89
CA LEU A 73 17.74 3.18 -7.14
C LEU A 73 19.13 2.69 -6.69
N LEU A 74 19.22 2.00 -5.55
CA LEU A 74 20.46 1.37 -5.09
C LEU A 74 20.90 0.25 -6.04
N GLN A 75 19.96 -0.57 -6.53
CA GLN A 75 20.21 -1.62 -7.51
C GLN A 75 20.70 -1.04 -8.84
N LEU A 76 20.11 0.07 -9.29
CA LEU A 76 20.57 0.80 -10.48
C LEU A 76 22.02 1.26 -10.31
N HIS A 77 22.37 1.78 -9.13
CA HIS A 77 23.75 2.20 -8.84
C HIS A 77 24.72 1.01 -8.85
N SER A 78 24.36 -0.09 -8.18
CA SER A 78 25.20 -1.28 -8.06
C SER A 78 25.47 -1.95 -9.42
N ASN A 79 24.46 -2.00 -10.30
CA ASN A 79 24.56 -2.66 -11.60
C ASN A 79 25.04 -1.75 -12.75
N ALA A 80 25.23 -0.45 -12.50
CA ALA A 80 25.58 0.49 -13.56
C ALA A 80 27.07 0.39 -13.95
N VAL A 81 27.31 0.32 -15.26
CA VAL A 81 28.66 0.46 -15.83
C VAL A 81 29.23 1.86 -15.56
N ASP A 82 28.38 2.89 -15.59
CA ASP A 82 28.74 4.27 -15.24
C ASP A 82 28.05 4.67 -13.92
N SER A 83 28.80 4.53 -12.83
CA SER A 83 28.32 4.82 -11.48
C SER A 83 27.91 6.28 -11.28
N LYS A 84 28.57 7.23 -11.95
CA LYS A 84 28.28 8.67 -11.82
C LYS A 84 26.94 9.02 -12.46
N ASN A 85 26.69 8.50 -13.66
CA ASN A 85 25.42 8.72 -14.35
C ASN A 85 24.25 8.09 -13.58
N ALA A 86 24.44 6.89 -13.02
CA ALA A 86 23.43 6.25 -12.18
C ALA A 86 23.08 7.08 -10.95
N ILE A 87 24.09 7.56 -10.20
CA ILE A 87 23.87 8.45 -9.06
C ILE A 87 23.13 9.71 -9.47
N ASN A 88 23.56 10.38 -10.55
CA ASN A 88 22.93 11.61 -11.01
C ASN A 88 21.45 11.39 -11.37
N ARG A 89 21.11 10.28 -12.03
CA ARG A 89 19.72 9.93 -12.34
C ARG A 89 18.90 9.69 -11.08
N SER A 90 19.44 8.97 -10.11
CA SER A 90 18.79 8.72 -8.82
C SER A 90 18.56 10.03 -8.06
N LEU A 91 19.55 10.92 -8.02
CA LEU A 91 19.42 12.23 -7.38
C LEU A 91 18.38 13.11 -8.06
N ILE A 92 18.34 13.15 -9.39
CA ILE A 92 17.33 13.92 -10.13
C ILE A 92 15.93 13.42 -9.78
N ALA A 93 15.72 12.10 -9.72
CA ALA A 93 14.44 11.50 -9.38
C ALA A 93 13.98 11.85 -7.95
N LEU A 94 14.90 11.97 -7.00
CA LEU A 94 14.62 12.29 -5.60
C LEU A 94 14.47 13.80 -5.35
N GLN A 95 15.30 14.64 -5.99
CA GLN A 95 15.35 16.08 -5.74
C GLN A 95 14.30 16.87 -6.52
N TYR A 96 13.93 16.39 -7.71
CA TYR A 96 13.01 17.11 -8.60
C TYR A 96 11.75 16.29 -8.95
N PRO A 97 11.00 15.80 -7.96
CA PRO A 97 9.74 15.12 -8.24
C PRO A 97 8.69 16.12 -8.75
N LEU A 98 7.71 15.63 -9.52
CA LEU A 98 6.66 16.49 -10.09
C LEU A 98 5.89 17.29 -9.02
N ILE A 99 5.76 16.72 -7.81
CA ILE A 99 5.11 17.37 -6.67
C ILE A 99 5.89 18.57 -6.13
N ALA A 100 7.20 18.64 -6.36
CA ALA A 100 8.10 19.72 -5.92
C ALA A 100 8.24 20.88 -6.93
N GLN A 101 7.51 20.85 -8.05
CA GLN A 101 7.54 21.93 -9.04
C GLN A 101 7.09 23.32 -8.53
N PRO A 102 6.06 23.46 -7.66
CA PRO A 102 5.76 24.77 -7.09
C PRO A 102 6.87 25.19 -6.09
N PRO A 103 7.42 26.42 -6.20
CA PRO A 103 8.61 26.84 -5.46
C PRO A 103 8.42 26.86 -3.93
N ILE A 104 7.18 27.04 -3.46
CA ILE A 104 6.83 27.05 -2.03
C ILE A 104 7.03 25.67 -1.40
N ASN A 105 6.80 24.60 -2.15
CA ASN A 105 6.80 23.23 -1.61
C ASN A 105 8.14 22.52 -1.83
N HIS A 106 9.02 23.06 -2.67
CA HIS A 106 10.28 22.41 -3.03
C HIS A 106 11.15 22.10 -1.81
N ASN A 107 11.38 23.09 -0.94
CA ASN A 107 12.23 22.90 0.25
C ASN A 107 11.63 21.89 1.25
N LEU A 108 10.31 21.90 1.40
CA LEU A 108 9.60 20.99 2.29
C LEU A 108 9.71 19.54 1.78
N ILE A 109 9.42 19.33 0.50
CA ILE A 109 9.44 18.01 -0.13
C ILE A 109 10.88 17.48 -0.19
N ASP A 110 11.87 18.32 -0.50
CA ASP A 110 13.28 17.93 -0.51
C ASP A 110 13.74 17.49 0.89
N ALA A 111 13.41 18.25 1.94
CA ALA A 111 13.72 17.87 3.32
C ALA A 111 13.04 16.56 3.74
N GLN A 112 11.75 16.41 3.45
CA GLN A 112 10.98 15.19 3.73
C GLN A 112 11.56 13.98 2.99
N THR A 113 11.94 14.15 1.72
CA THR A 113 12.52 13.09 0.88
C THR A 113 13.88 12.67 1.44
N ARG A 114 14.77 13.61 1.77
CA ARG A 114 16.09 13.30 2.36
C ARG A 114 15.97 12.55 3.67
N LEU A 115 15.16 13.04 4.59
CA LEU A 115 14.94 12.36 5.87
C LEU A 115 14.30 10.98 5.62
N HIS A 116 13.34 10.87 4.72
CA HIS A 116 12.70 9.59 4.41
C HIS A 116 13.72 8.59 3.88
N THR A 117 14.60 9.01 2.96
CA THR A 117 15.67 8.14 2.46
C THR A 117 16.61 7.67 3.57
N LEU A 118 16.96 8.55 4.52
CA LEU A 118 17.83 8.19 5.64
C LEU A 118 17.20 7.12 6.53
N PHE A 119 15.95 7.33 6.97
CA PHE A 119 15.25 6.36 7.83
C PHE A 119 14.90 5.07 7.09
N THR A 120 14.65 5.15 5.79
CA THR A 120 14.47 3.95 4.95
C THR A 120 15.75 3.13 4.85
N LEU A 121 16.92 3.77 4.76
CA LEU A 121 18.21 3.05 4.80
C LEU A 121 18.43 2.38 6.16
N ASP A 122 18.12 3.05 7.27
CA ASP A 122 18.17 2.44 8.62
C ASP A 122 17.22 1.25 8.73
N PHE A 123 15.99 1.40 8.24
CA PHE A 123 15.00 0.33 8.19
C PHE A 123 15.49 -0.89 7.39
N LEU A 124 16.03 -0.67 6.19
CA LEU A 124 16.57 -1.74 5.34
C LEU A 124 17.78 -2.43 5.97
N TYR A 125 18.63 -1.67 6.68
CA TYR A 125 19.76 -2.22 7.42
C TYR A 125 19.30 -3.11 8.58
N ARG A 126 18.29 -2.69 9.35
CA ARG A 126 17.70 -3.50 10.44
C ARG A 126 17.05 -4.80 9.97
N LEU A 127 16.55 -4.82 8.73
CA LEU A 127 15.97 -6.01 8.09
C LEU A 127 17.03 -6.89 7.40
N ASN A 128 18.33 -6.64 7.57
CA ASN A 128 19.42 -7.37 6.90
C ASN A 128 19.33 -7.37 5.36
N LEU A 129 18.72 -6.35 4.76
CA LEU A 129 18.58 -6.23 3.30
C LEU A 129 19.66 -5.37 2.66
N LEU A 130 20.48 -4.72 3.49
CA LEU A 130 21.45 -3.73 3.08
C LEU A 130 22.72 -3.89 3.92
N ASP A 131 23.88 -3.98 3.27
CA ASP A 131 25.18 -4.09 3.94
C ASP A 131 25.70 -2.71 4.40
N ARG A 132 26.69 -2.69 5.30
CA ARG A 132 27.38 -1.47 5.78
C ARG A 132 27.92 -0.56 4.67
N HIS A 133 28.09 -1.11 3.46
CA HIS A 133 28.59 -0.39 2.29
C HIS A 133 27.49 0.22 1.40
N GLY A 134 26.20 0.04 1.72
CA GLY A 134 25.11 0.55 0.86
C GLY A 134 24.61 -0.44 -0.20
N ASN A 135 25.12 -1.66 -0.21
CA ASN A 135 24.79 -2.67 -1.22
C ASN A 135 23.60 -3.52 -0.77
N LEU A 136 22.73 -3.86 -1.71
CA LEU A 136 21.63 -4.79 -1.48
C LEU A 136 22.15 -6.21 -1.35
N ILE A 137 21.66 -6.93 -0.34
CA ILE A 137 22.11 -8.31 -0.03
C ILE A 137 20.92 -9.27 0.13
N GLY A 138 21.22 -10.57 0.05
CA GLY A 138 20.26 -11.66 0.32
C GLY A 138 19.01 -11.59 -0.55
N LEU A 139 17.85 -11.51 0.12
CA LEU A 139 16.52 -11.52 -0.50
C LEU A 139 16.09 -10.16 -1.09
N ALA A 140 16.97 -9.15 -1.09
CA ALA A 140 16.65 -7.83 -1.63
C ALA A 140 16.24 -7.86 -3.12
N GLY A 141 16.78 -8.78 -3.92
CA GLY A 141 16.38 -8.96 -5.32
C GLY A 141 14.92 -9.42 -5.47
N LEU A 142 14.47 -10.38 -4.66
CA LEU A 142 13.07 -10.82 -4.64
C LEU A 142 12.13 -9.65 -4.27
N LEU A 143 12.55 -8.88 -3.26
CA LEU A 143 11.79 -7.73 -2.77
C LEU A 143 11.57 -6.68 -3.87
N THR A 144 12.63 -6.33 -4.63
CA THR A 144 12.53 -5.35 -5.73
C THR A 144 11.71 -5.87 -6.90
N HIS A 145 11.74 -7.17 -7.19
CA HIS A 145 10.84 -7.77 -8.19
C HIS A 145 9.37 -7.63 -7.81
N LEU A 146 9.02 -7.82 -6.54
CA LEU A 146 7.65 -7.72 -6.01
C LEU A 146 7.24 -6.29 -5.57
N HIS A 147 7.88 -5.25 -6.10
CA HIS A 147 7.66 -3.84 -5.68
C HIS A 147 6.21 -3.35 -5.75
N TYR A 148 5.39 -3.95 -6.60
CA TYR A 148 3.98 -3.59 -6.79
C TYR A 148 3.07 -4.03 -5.63
N PHE A 149 3.57 -4.88 -4.73
CA PHE A 149 2.88 -5.34 -3.53
C PHE A 149 3.45 -4.76 -2.22
N GLU A 150 4.07 -3.59 -2.26
CA GLU A 150 4.54 -2.94 -1.03
C GLU A 150 3.36 -2.54 -0.11
N PRO A 151 3.46 -2.76 1.23
CA PRO A 151 4.51 -3.41 2.03
C PRO A 151 4.49 -4.95 2.17
N ALA A 152 3.55 -5.67 1.56
CA ALA A 152 3.43 -7.13 1.70
C ALA A 152 4.69 -7.90 1.25
N ASN A 153 5.38 -7.40 0.22
CA ASN A 153 6.66 -7.96 -0.22
C ASN A 153 7.77 -7.84 0.84
N ILE A 154 7.79 -6.77 1.64
CA ILE A 154 8.77 -6.57 2.73
C ILE A 154 8.48 -7.57 3.85
N VAL A 155 7.21 -7.73 4.22
CA VAL A 155 6.80 -8.70 5.25
C VAL A 155 7.11 -10.13 4.81
N LEU A 156 6.88 -10.48 3.53
CA LEU A 156 7.24 -11.81 3.01
C LEU A 156 8.72 -12.12 3.23
N VAL A 157 9.59 -11.17 2.90
CA VAL A 157 11.05 -11.29 3.07
C VAL A 157 11.42 -11.39 4.55
N TYR A 158 10.80 -10.57 5.41
CA TYR A 158 11.00 -10.66 6.85
C TYR A 158 10.58 -12.03 7.43
N LEU A 159 9.46 -12.59 6.96
CA LEU A 159 8.99 -13.93 7.36
C LEU A 159 9.94 -15.03 6.88
N MET A 160 10.58 -14.84 5.72
CA MET A 160 11.61 -15.75 5.23
C MET A 160 12.90 -15.67 6.06
N ASP A 161 13.33 -14.45 6.41
CA ASP A 161 14.54 -14.22 7.24
C ASP A 161 14.35 -14.77 8.67
N THR A 162 13.17 -14.58 9.26
CA THR A 162 12.79 -15.10 10.58
C THR A 162 12.42 -16.59 10.59
N GLN A 163 12.57 -17.29 9.46
CA GLN A 163 12.34 -18.73 9.31
C GLN A 163 10.90 -19.19 9.63
N TYR A 164 9.90 -18.31 9.55
CA TYR A 164 8.49 -18.65 9.84
C TYR A 164 7.99 -19.84 9.00
N PHE A 165 8.34 -19.87 7.71
CA PHE A 165 7.94 -20.94 6.79
C PHE A 165 8.57 -22.31 7.09
N HIS A 166 9.54 -22.40 8.01
CA HIS A 166 10.01 -23.70 8.52
C HIS A 166 9.06 -24.31 9.53
N LEU A 167 8.39 -23.47 10.30
CA LEU A 167 7.40 -23.89 11.29
C LEU A 167 6.12 -24.39 10.59
N VAL A 168 5.84 -23.83 9.40
CA VAL A 168 4.66 -24.16 8.59
C VAL A 168 5.01 -25.18 7.52
N SER A 169 4.65 -26.45 7.76
CA SER A 169 4.84 -27.53 6.78
C SER A 169 3.64 -27.72 5.84
N ASP A 170 2.47 -27.18 6.17
CA ASP A 170 1.23 -27.43 5.45
C ASP A 170 1.05 -26.47 4.27
N SER A 171 0.82 -27.05 3.08
CA SER A 171 0.60 -26.28 1.84
C SER A 171 -0.59 -25.33 1.91
N ILE A 172 -1.62 -25.69 2.69
CA ILE A 172 -2.81 -24.85 2.90
C ILE A 172 -2.46 -23.63 3.75
N GLU A 173 -1.66 -23.79 4.81
CA GLU A 173 -1.26 -22.68 5.68
C GLU A 173 -0.26 -21.74 4.98
N ILE A 174 0.61 -22.28 4.12
CA ILE A 174 1.42 -21.43 3.23
C ILE A 174 0.48 -20.64 2.30
N MET A 175 -0.53 -21.26 1.72
CA MET A 175 -1.47 -20.53 0.88
C MET A 175 -2.35 -19.54 1.64
N THR A 176 -2.73 -19.80 2.90
CA THR A 176 -3.44 -18.82 3.72
C THR A 176 -2.55 -17.62 3.99
N THR A 177 -1.28 -17.81 4.37
CA THR A 177 -0.36 -16.69 4.62
C THR A 177 -0.12 -15.84 3.38
N PHE A 178 0.09 -16.46 2.20
CA PHE A 178 0.17 -15.74 0.94
C PHE A 178 -1.15 -15.02 0.61
N ALA A 179 -2.30 -15.67 0.85
CA ALA A 179 -3.59 -15.01 0.68
C ALA A 179 -3.70 -13.79 1.60
N TYR A 180 -3.33 -13.88 2.87
CA TYR A 180 -3.34 -12.72 3.78
C TYR A 180 -2.44 -11.57 3.29
N LEU A 181 -1.21 -11.87 2.91
CA LEU A 181 -0.24 -10.86 2.47
C LEU A 181 -0.68 -10.14 1.19
N PHE A 182 -1.15 -10.89 0.19
CA PHE A 182 -1.42 -10.33 -1.14
C PHE A 182 -2.89 -9.96 -1.37
N THR A 183 -3.83 -10.51 -0.59
CA THR A 183 -5.27 -10.18 -0.68
C THR A 183 -5.62 -8.91 0.08
N TYR A 184 -4.93 -8.63 1.18
CA TYR A 184 -5.15 -7.43 2.00
C TYR A 184 -5.08 -6.13 1.17
N MET A 185 -4.37 -6.13 0.04
CA MET A 185 -4.07 -4.92 -0.73
C MET A 185 -4.87 -4.72 -2.02
N LEU A 186 -5.63 -5.74 -2.48
CA LEU A 186 -6.52 -5.62 -3.64
C LEU A 186 -7.98 -5.68 -3.18
N TRP A 187 -8.54 -4.54 -2.80
CA TRP A 187 -9.96 -4.16 -3.03
C TRP A 187 -11.04 -5.25 -2.90
N LEU A 188 -10.93 -6.15 -1.92
CA LEU A 188 -11.90 -7.23 -1.67
C LEU A 188 -12.34 -7.27 -0.22
N ILE A 189 -12.61 -6.08 0.32
CA ILE A 189 -13.34 -5.92 1.56
C ILE A 189 -14.81 -6.25 1.27
N THR A 190 -15.18 -7.51 1.44
CA THR A 190 -16.58 -7.88 1.57
C THR A 190 -17.07 -7.34 2.91
N ARG A 191 -17.95 -6.33 2.86
CA ARG A 191 -18.61 -5.80 4.05
C ARG A 191 -19.49 -6.88 4.68
N LYS A 192 -19.24 -7.10 5.98
CA LYS A 192 -20.04 -7.83 6.97
C LYS A 192 -20.13 -9.36 6.80
N GLU A 193 -19.80 -10.07 7.88
CA GLU A 193 -20.51 -11.30 8.23
C GLU A 193 -21.97 -10.92 8.52
N ASP A 194 -22.81 -10.86 7.48
CA ASP A 194 -24.24 -10.89 7.69
C ASP A 194 -24.61 -12.34 8.04
N ALA A 195 -25.18 -12.57 9.22
CA ALA A 195 -25.64 -13.90 9.65
C ALA A 195 -26.56 -14.56 8.59
N GLU A 196 -27.37 -13.75 7.91
CA GLU A 196 -28.21 -14.19 6.79
C GLU A 196 -27.41 -14.71 5.58
N LEU A 197 -26.21 -14.18 5.33
CA LEU A 197 -25.34 -14.65 4.25
C LEU A 197 -24.81 -16.04 4.59
N ASN A 198 -24.35 -16.24 5.83
CA ASN A 198 -23.85 -17.53 6.29
C ASN A 198 -24.95 -18.60 6.33
N GLU A 199 -26.17 -18.24 6.77
CA GLU A 199 -27.34 -19.13 6.72
C GLU A 199 -27.70 -19.52 5.28
N LYS A 200 -27.82 -18.56 4.36
CA LYS A 200 -28.07 -18.82 2.94
C LYS A 200 -26.98 -19.70 2.30
N ARG A 201 -25.73 -19.59 2.76
CA ARG A 201 -24.63 -20.43 2.25
C ARG A 201 -24.70 -21.86 2.78
N GLN A 202 -25.05 -22.04 4.05
CA GLN A 202 -25.24 -23.36 4.65
C GLN A 202 -26.43 -24.09 4.01
N GLU A 203 -27.52 -23.37 3.72
CA GLU A 203 -28.67 -23.91 2.98
C GLU A 203 -28.30 -24.37 1.55
N ASN A 204 -27.45 -23.60 0.87
CA ASN A 204 -27.01 -23.90 -0.50
C ASN A 204 -25.85 -24.93 -0.58
N LYS A 205 -25.32 -25.40 0.56
CA LYS A 205 -24.20 -26.37 0.64
C LYS A 205 -22.98 -25.98 -0.20
N TYR A 206 -22.60 -24.70 -0.18
CA TYR A 206 -21.37 -24.27 -0.84
C TYR A 206 -20.14 -24.88 -0.19
N SER A 207 -19.12 -25.15 -1.02
CA SER A 207 -17.88 -25.81 -0.59
C SER A 207 -16.74 -24.82 -0.30
N SER A 208 -16.90 -23.56 -0.75
CA SER A 208 -15.93 -22.50 -0.53
C SER A 208 -16.11 -21.78 0.81
N GLU A 209 -14.99 -21.54 1.50
CA GLU A 209 -14.98 -20.76 2.73
C GLU A 209 -14.87 -19.29 2.33
N LEU A 210 -15.97 -18.55 2.20
CA LEU A 210 -15.96 -17.16 1.69
C LEU A 210 -14.87 -16.26 2.29
N PHE A 211 -14.63 -16.43 3.59
CA PHE A 211 -13.73 -15.62 4.38
C PHE A 211 -12.44 -16.37 4.69
N LEU A 212 -11.32 -15.65 4.69
CA LEU A 212 -10.05 -16.22 5.11
C LEU A 212 -10.13 -16.71 6.57
N PRO A 213 -9.62 -17.92 6.87
CA PRO A 213 -9.60 -18.46 8.23
C PRO A 213 -8.66 -17.64 9.12
N PRO A 214 -8.95 -17.50 10.42
CA PRO A 214 -8.14 -16.67 11.31
C PRO A 214 -6.67 -17.06 11.27
N VAL A 215 -5.80 -16.04 11.28
CA VAL A 215 -4.37 -16.24 11.13
C VAL A 215 -3.78 -16.98 12.33
N SER A 216 -2.74 -17.80 12.11
CA SER A 216 -2.08 -18.52 13.20
C SER A 216 -1.44 -17.54 14.20
N GLN A 217 -1.49 -17.88 15.50
CA GLN A 217 -0.94 -17.02 16.56
C GLN A 217 0.56 -16.75 16.36
N GLU A 218 1.28 -17.73 15.82
CA GLU A 218 2.70 -17.58 15.50
C GLU A 218 2.93 -16.56 14.39
N PHE A 219 2.15 -16.57 13.31
CA PHE A 219 2.25 -15.55 12.26
C PHE A 219 2.00 -14.15 12.82
N ARG A 220 0.97 -14.01 13.68
CA ARG A 220 0.64 -12.72 14.28
C ARG A 220 1.79 -12.16 15.11
N LYS A 221 2.44 -12.99 15.94
CA LYS A 221 3.64 -12.58 16.70
C LYS A 221 4.75 -12.06 15.80
N HIS A 222 5.01 -12.71 14.67
CA HIS A 222 6.06 -12.28 13.73
C HIS A 222 5.72 -10.93 13.11
N VAL A 223 4.46 -10.73 12.69
CA VAL A 223 4.03 -9.45 12.12
C VAL A 223 3.98 -8.33 13.17
N ASP A 224 3.61 -8.63 14.42
CA ASP A 224 3.67 -7.66 15.51
C ASP A 224 5.12 -7.22 15.79
N THR A 225 6.07 -8.16 15.71
CA THR A 225 7.51 -7.88 15.85
C THR A 225 8.04 -7.07 14.67
N TYR A 226 7.59 -7.36 13.46
CA TYR A 226 7.89 -6.53 12.29
C TYR A 226 7.35 -5.10 12.46
N ASN A 227 6.10 -4.98 12.88
CA ASN A 227 5.43 -3.71 13.10
C ASN A 227 6.08 -2.89 14.23
N SER A 228 6.64 -3.53 15.26
CA SER A 228 7.41 -2.80 16.28
C SER A 228 8.68 -2.19 15.69
N ILE A 229 9.42 -2.93 14.84
CA ILE A 229 10.59 -2.38 14.13
C ILE A 229 10.21 -1.19 13.24
N VAL A 230 9.09 -1.30 12.52
CA VAL A 230 8.56 -0.19 11.71
C VAL A 230 8.23 1.02 12.58
N LYS A 231 7.54 0.81 13.70
CA LYS A 231 7.20 1.90 14.63
C LYS A 231 8.47 2.59 15.15
N ASP A 232 9.44 1.85 15.64
CA ASP A 232 10.68 2.42 16.20
C ASP A 232 11.42 3.34 15.21
N VAL A 233 11.52 2.94 13.93
CA VAL A 233 12.22 3.71 12.91
C VAL A 233 11.39 4.92 12.46
N TYR A 234 10.11 4.71 12.17
CA TYR A 234 9.26 5.76 11.60
C TYR A 234 8.72 6.74 12.66
N GLU A 235 8.74 6.37 13.94
CA GLU A 235 8.53 7.28 15.08
C GLU A 235 9.59 8.39 15.04
N CYS A 236 10.86 7.99 15.03
CA CYS A 236 11.99 8.91 14.93
C CYS A 236 11.92 9.78 13.66
N TYR A 237 11.48 9.21 12.53
CA TYR A 237 11.28 9.95 11.29
C TYR A 237 10.24 11.06 11.43
N ILE A 238 9.06 10.74 11.95
CA ILE A 238 7.95 11.69 12.11
C ILE A 238 8.35 12.79 13.09
N GLU A 239 8.98 12.45 14.21
CA GLU A 239 9.46 13.46 15.16
C GLU A 239 10.45 14.44 14.53
N ASN A 240 11.44 13.94 13.79
CA ASN A 240 12.50 14.77 13.26
C ASN A 240 12.02 15.67 12.13
N ILE A 241 11.13 15.16 11.26
CA ILE A 241 10.49 16.00 10.24
C ILE A 241 9.64 17.08 10.88
N THR A 242 8.79 16.73 11.83
CA THR A 242 7.86 17.70 12.42
C THR A 242 8.59 18.77 13.21
N LYS A 243 9.67 18.41 13.93
CA LYS A 243 10.65 19.35 14.51
C LYS A 243 11.21 20.31 13.46
N TYR A 244 11.64 19.79 12.31
CA TYR A 244 12.17 20.60 11.21
C TYR A 244 11.10 21.52 10.60
N LEU A 245 9.89 21.02 10.32
CA LEU A 245 8.79 21.78 9.74
C LEU A 245 8.34 22.92 10.64
N ARG A 246 8.21 22.68 11.95
CA ARG A 246 7.87 23.73 12.92
C ARG A 246 8.94 24.81 13.02
N SER A 247 10.22 24.45 12.89
CA SER A 247 11.30 25.45 12.86
C SER A 247 11.19 26.42 11.67
N MET A 248 10.67 25.95 10.53
CA MET A 248 10.47 26.75 9.32
C MET A 248 9.23 27.64 9.39
N ASN A 249 8.18 27.20 10.10
CA ASN A 249 6.88 27.89 10.19
C ASN A 249 6.71 28.75 11.45
N THR A 250 7.82 29.13 12.10
CA THR A 250 7.79 29.96 13.32
C THR A 250 7.06 31.29 13.08
N GLY A 251 5.86 31.43 13.65
CA GLY A 251 5.08 32.68 13.68
C GLY A 251 3.79 32.72 12.83
N GLN A 252 3.55 31.78 11.91
CA GLN A 252 2.28 31.75 11.15
C GLN A 252 1.14 31.02 11.87
N GLU A 253 1.46 30.05 12.74
CA GLU A 253 0.45 29.26 13.47
C GLU A 253 -0.35 30.07 14.49
N GLU A 254 0.26 31.14 14.99
CA GLU A 254 -0.34 32.01 15.99
C GLU A 254 -1.26 33.06 15.36
N VAL A 255 -1.35 33.13 14.03
CA VAL A 255 -2.08 34.17 13.30
C VAL A 255 -3.17 33.53 12.45
N LEU A 256 -4.42 33.95 12.64
CA LEU A 256 -5.51 33.48 11.80
C LEU A 256 -5.35 33.97 10.34
N PRO A 257 -5.47 33.10 9.34
CA PRO A 257 -5.09 33.41 7.95
C PRO A 257 -6.00 34.44 7.25
N LEU A 258 -7.23 34.62 7.71
CA LEU A 258 -8.20 35.56 7.11
C LEU A 258 -8.32 36.87 7.87
N SER A 259 -8.21 36.84 9.21
CA SER A 259 -8.33 38.02 10.07
C SER A 259 -6.99 38.65 10.42
N ASN A 260 -5.87 37.96 10.18
CA ASN A 260 -4.52 38.33 10.63
C ASN A 260 -4.42 38.63 12.13
N THR A 261 -5.36 38.12 12.93
CA THR A 261 -5.35 38.28 14.39
C THR A 261 -4.36 37.30 14.99
N SER A 262 -3.36 37.82 15.70
CA SER A 262 -2.37 37.03 16.42
C SER A 262 -2.88 36.66 17.82
N PHE A 263 -2.69 35.40 18.21
CA PHE A 263 -2.89 34.86 19.55
C PHE A 263 -1.55 34.60 20.26
N ALA A 264 -0.49 35.29 19.86
CA ALA A 264 0.80 35.22 20.53
C ALA A 264 0.63 35.48 22.04
N GLN A 265 1.20 34.61 22.86
CA GLN A 265 0.94 34.50 24.29
C GLN A 265 1.22 35.82 25.04
N GLN A 266 0.23 36.35 25.76
CA GLN A 266 0.47 37.32 26.83
C GLN A 266 0.59 36.57 28.15
N SER A 267 1.73 36.67 28.82
CA SER A 267 2.14 35.82 29.95
C SER A 267 1.43 36.09 31.29
N ASN A 268 0.25 36.70 31.31
CA ASN A 268 -0.46 37.07 32.53
C ASN A 268 -1.93 36.64 32.46
N TYR A 269 -2.20 35.37 32.78
CA TYR A 269 -3.57 34.90 33.00
C TYR A 269 -3.70 34.38 34.42
N ASP A 270 -4.71 34.86 35.13
CA ASP A 270 -5.03 34.45 36.49
C ASP A 270 -5.47 32.97 36.52
N ASN A 271 -5.01 32.23 37.55
CA ASN A 271 -5.05 30.77 37.71
C ASN A 271 -6.46 30.13 37.84
N GLY A 272 -7.48 30.64 37.15
CA GLY A 272 -8.83 30.07 37.21
C GLY A 272 -9.70 30.26 35.98
N THR A 273 -9.21 30.91 34.92
CA THR A 273 -10.00 31.16 33.71
C THR A 273 -9.76 30.11 32.63
N PHE A 274 -10.70 30.03 31.68
CA PHE A 274 -10.59 29.24 30.45
C PHE A 274 -9.23 29.42 29.75
N GLU A 275 -8.61 30.60 29.87
CA GLU A 275 -7.28 30.90 29.35
C GLU A 275 -6.17 30.04 29.99
N TYR A 276 -6.24 29.72 31.28
CA TYR A 276 -5.27 28.82 31.93
C TYR A 276 -5.30 27.41 31.32
N ASN A 277 -6.50 26.87 31.08
CA ASN A 277 -6.63 25.56 30.43
C ASN A 277 -6.11 25.61 29.00
N LEU A 278 -6.43 26.66 28.25
CA LEU A 278 -5.90 26.86 26.90
C LEU A 278 -4.37 26.96 26.90
N HIS A 279 -3.78 27.64 27.88
CA HIS A 279 -2.33 27.72 28.08
C HIS A 279 -1.70 26.40 28.48
N TYR A 280 -2.34 25.64 29.37
CA TYR A 280 -1.90 24.30 29.73
C TYR A 280 -1.92 23.38 28.50
N HIS A 281 -2.98 23.40 27.71
CA HIS A 281 -3.06 22.65 26.45
C HIS A 281 -2.04 23.13 25.40
N GLN A 282 -1.77 24.43 25.29
CA GLN A 282 -0.74 24.96 24.39
C GLN A 282 0.68 24.58 24.84
N SER A 283 0.94 24.52 26.16
CA SER A 283 2.21 24.02 26.69
C SER A 283 2.44 22.55 26.33
N GLN A 284 1.37 21.74 26.27
CA GLN A 284 1.39 20.37 25.78
C GLN A 284 1.63 20.29 24.25
N GLN A 285 1.26 21.31 23.47
CA GLN A 285 1.60 21.39 22.03
C GLN A 285 3.09 21.59 21.77
N ILE A 286 3.78 22.31 22.68
CA ILE A 286 5.24 22.49 22.62
C ILE A 286 5.94 21.17 22.93
N GLN A 287 5.35 20.35 23.81
CA GLN A 287 5.86 19.01 24.15
C GLN A 287 5.57 17.97 23.05
N ASN A 288 4.42 18.07 22.36
CA ASN A 288 4.02 17.14 21.29
C ASN A 288 4.19 17.76 19.89
N LEU A 289 5.44 17.81 19.42
CA LEU A 289 5.79 18.43 18.13
C LEU A 289 5.23 17.67 16.91
N SER A 290 5.05 16.36 17.05
CA SER A 290 4.66 15.46 15.95
C SER A 290 3.20 15.56 15.52
N ILE A 291 2.33 16.01 16.41
CA ILE A 291 0.88 16.03 16.20
C ILE A 291 0.45 17.42 15.73
N SER A 292 -0.61 17.48 14.93
CA SER A 292 -1.19 18.74 14.51
C SER A 292 -1.62 19.60 15.73
N PRO A 293 -1.56 20.94 15.64
CA PRO A 293 -1.94 21.80 16.75
C PRO A 293 -3.42 21.59 17.13
N PHE A 294 -4.27 21.23 16.18
CA PHE A 294 -5.67 20.93 16.42
C PHE A 294 -5.87 19.63 17.21
N ALA A 295 -5.22 18.54 16.79
CA ALA A 295 -5.38 17.23 17.44
C ALA A 295 -4.72 17.17 18.83
N SER A 296 -3.63 17.92 19.03
CA SER A 296 -2.94 18.00 20.33
C SER A 296 -3.80 18.65 21.44
N LEU A 297 -4.77 19.51 21.10
CA LEU A 297 -5.73 20.04 22.08
C LEU A 297 -6.60 18.93 22.70
N SER A 298 -6.78 17.80 22.02
CA SER A 298 -7.49 16.63 22.54
C SER A 298 -6.66 15.78 23.51
N GLY A 299 -5.42 16.20 23.83
CA GLY A 299 -4.52 15.45 24.73
C GLY A 299 -3.81 14.27 24.07
N LEU A 300 -3.81 14.20 22.73
CA LEU A 300 -3.09 13.17 21.99
C LEU A 300 -1.58 13.43 22.06
N THR A 301 -0.83 12.42 22.48
CA THR A 301 0.65 12.44 22.54
C THR A 301 1.26 11.66 21.38
N HIS A 302 2.54 11.93 21.08
CA HIS A 302 3.22 11.23 19.99
C HIS A 302 3.24 9.70 20.20
N GLU A 303 3.51 9.25 21.43
CA GLU A 303 3.48 7.83 21.79
C GLU A 303 2.08 7.23 21.58
N PHE A 304 1.02 7.95 21.94
CA PHE A 304 -0.36 7.51 21.70
C PHE A 304 -0.65 7.38 20.20
N PHE A 305 -0.16 8.34 19.41
CA PHE A 305 -0.28 8.33 17.96
C PHE A 305 0.45 7.14 17.32
N MET A 306 1.69 6.85 17.72
CA MET A 306 2.47 5.74 17.15
C MET A 306 1.98 4.37 17.62
N SER A 307 1.56 4.25 18.89
CA SER A 307 1.00 3.01 19.42
C SER A 307 -0.26 2.58 18.67
N HIS A 308 -1.14 3.54 18.33
CA HIS A 308 -2.39 3.32 17.60
C HIS A 308 -2.28 3.60 16.10
N TYR A 309 -1.07 3.71 15.57
CA TYR A 309 -0.87 3.97 14.15
C TYR A 309 -1.54 2.88 13.31
N ASN A 310 -2.44 3.30 12.42
CA ASN A 310 -3.07 2.42 11.45
C ASN A 310 -3.21 3.14 10.10
N SER A 311 -2.53 2.61 9.08
CA SER A 311 -2.52 3.16 7.72
C SER A 311 -3.92 3.19 7.07
N THR A 312 -4.87 2.39 7.57
CA THR A 312 -6.24 2.32 7.08
C THR A 312 -7.19 3.33 7.73
N ILE A 313 -6.92 3.77 8.96
CA ILE A 313 -7.81 4.61 9.76
C ILE A 313 -7.36 6.08 9.69
N GLY A 314 -7.05 6.62 8.51
CA GLY A 314 -6.77 8.06 8.32
C GLY A 314 -5.82 8.72 9.33
N SER A 315 -5.04 7.94 10.09
CA SER A 315 -4.37 8.44 11.30
C SER A 315 -3.29 9.42 10.89
N TRP A 316 -2.74 9.22 9.69
CA TRP A 316 -1.83 10.13 9.02
C TRP A 316 -2.26 11.60 9.04
N ASP A 317 -3.57 11.90 8.97
CA ASP A 317 -4.10 13.27 8.99
C ASP A 317 -3.89 13.97 10.35
N LEU A 318 -3.58 13.22 11.41
CA LEU A 318 -3.28 13.75 12.74
C LEU A 318 -1.85 14.30 12.83
N ALA A 319 -0.95 13.89 11.94
CA ALA A 319 0.44 14.33 11.95
C ALA A 319 0.59 15.78 11.45
N TYR A 320 1.55 16.52 11.99
CA TYR A 320 1.75 17.93 11.65
C TYR A 320 2.27 18.11 10.22
N ASN A 321 1.47 18.75 9.34
CA ASN A 321 1.85 19.22 7.99
C ASN A 321 2.67 18.23 7.15
N LEU A 322 2.30 16.94 7.21
CA LEU A 322 2.90 15.93 6.35
C LEU A 322 2.11 15.82 5.04
N ASP A 323 2.66 16.34 3.95
CA ASP A 323 2.13 16.19 2.57
C ASP A 323 2.29 14.76 1.99
N LEU A 324 2.54 13.80 2.87
CA LEU A 324 2.98 12.45 2.59
C LEU A 324 1.77 11.52 2.49
N SER A 325 1.86 10.45 1.70
CA SER A 325 0.83 9.40 1.72
C SER A 325 1.05 8.44 2.89
N SER A 326 -0.03 7.90 3.48
CA SER A 326 0.08 6.87 4.53
C SER A 326 0.87 5.63 4.10
N LYS A 327 1.04 5.39 2.80
CA LYS A 327 1.78 4.26 2.22
C LYS A 327 3.30 4.33 2.39
N ILE A 328 3.83 5.45 2.89
CA ILE A 328 5.27 5.67 3.06
C ILE A 328 5.80 4.90 4.27
N VAL A 329 4.96 4.68 5.27
CA VAL A 329 5.29 3.80 6.39
C VAL A 329 4.88 2.38 5.99
N PRO A 330 5.81 1.43 5.94
CA PRO A 330 5.53 0.05 5.55
C PRO A 330 4.87 -0.74 6.70
N TYR A 331 3.79 -0.20 7.27
CA TYR A 331 3.03 -0.83 8.36
C TYR A 331 1.96 -1.77 7.80
N VAL A 332 1.78 -2.93 8.43
CA VAL A 332 0.78 -3.92 8.04
C VAL A 332 -0.22 -4.14 9.16
N ASP A 333 -1.50 -3.81 8.90
CA ASP A 333 -2.59 -4.09 9.83
C ASP A 333 -3.30 -5.40 9.44
N ILE A 334 -3.06 -6.47 10.18
CA ILE A 334 -3.72 -7.78 9.96
C ILE A 334 -5.19 -7.74 10.35
N ASP A 335 -5.55 -6.97 11.38
CA ASP A 335 -6.88 -7.04 12.00
C ASP A 335 -7.96 -6.34 11.16
N CYS A 336 -7.57 -5.67 10.06
CA CYS A 336 -8.45 -5.07 9.07
C CYS A 336 -9.61 -4.30 9.71
N ARG A 337 -9.32 -3.37 10.62
CA ARG A 337 -10.38 -2.69 11.38
C ARG A 337 -10.75 -1.35 10.77
N ASP A 338 -12.05 -1.07 10.76
CA ASP A 338 -12.59 0.24 10.42
C ASP A 338 -12.25 1.31 11.46
N HIS A 339 -12.45 2.57 11.08
CA HIS A 339 -12.48 3.73 11.99
C HIS A 339 -13.49 3.59 13.15
N THR A 340 -14.53 2.75 13.00
CA THR A 340 -15.49 2.41 14.06
C THR A 340 -15.09 1.16 14.85
N ASN A 341 -13.86 0.65 14.66
CA ASN A 341 -13.31 -0.56 15.29
C ASN A 341 -14.07 -1.85 14.93
N ILE A 342 -14.73 -1.88 13.78
CA ILE A 342 -15.41 -3.08 13.24
C ILE A 342 -14.40 -3.85 12.38
N ALA A 343 -14.25 -5.15 12.62
CA ALA A 343 -13.37 -6.00 11.82
C ALA A 343 -13.97 -6.29 10.45
N TYR A 344 -13.15 -6.22 9.41
CA TYR A 344 -13.47 -6.70 8.07
C TYR A 344 -12.97 -8.12 7.86
N TYR A 345 -13.69 -8.85 7.02
CA TYR A 345 -13.28 -10.17 6.57
C TYR A 345 -12.76 -10.10 5.14
N LEU A 346 -11.62 -10.75 4.92
CA LEU A 346 -10.98 -10.84 3.62
C LEU A 346 -11.54 -12.03 2.83
N ASN A 347 -11.78 -11.82 1.54
CA ASN A 347 -12.22 -12.88 0.63
C ASN A 347 -11.11 -13.93 0.44
N SER A 348 -11.44 -15.20 0.58
CA SER A 348 -10.51 -16.34 0.45
C SER A 348 -10.25 -16.80 -0.99
N TYR A 349 -10.62 -16.02 -2.01
CA TYR A 349 -10.60 -16.42 -3.42
C TYR A 349 -9.33 -17.18 -3.86
N GLY A 350 -8.15 -16.76 -3.41
CA GLY A 350 -6.89 -17.41 -3.75
C GLY A 350 -6.78 -18.83 -3.20
N LEU A 351 -7.27 -19.04 -1.98
CA LEU A 351 -7.29 -20.31 -1.28
C LEU A 351 -8.39 -21.24 -1.83
N ASP A 352 -9.58 -20.71 -2.10
CA ASP A 352 -10.66 -21.48 -2.71
C ASP A 352 -10.32 -21.92 -4.14
N PHE A 353 -9.68 -21.04 -4.93
CA PHE A 353 -9.20 -21.40 -6.25
C PHE A 353 -8.09 -22.46 -6.18
N PHE A 354 -7.23 -22.41 -5.16
CA PHE A 354 -6.22 -23.44 -4.94
C PHE A 354 -6.86 -24.81 -4.62
N LYS A 355 -7.89 -24.84 -3.76
CA LYS A 355 -8.62 -26.06 -3.38
C LYS A 355 -9.46 -26.63 -4.54
N GLN A 356 -10.24 -25.80 -5.23
CA GLN A 356 -11.27 -26.23 -6.18
C GLN A 356 -10.86 -26.10 -7.66
N GLY A 357 -10.05 -25.10 -8.00
CA GLY A 357 -9.59 -24.83 -9.37
C GLY A 357 -10.65 -24.31 -10.34
N SER A 358 -11.77 -23.76 -9.86
CA SER A 358 -12.92 -23.35 -10.69
C SER A 358 -13.20 -21.85 -10.59
N GLU A 359 -13.20 -21.14 -11.74
CA GLU A 359 -13.64 -19.73 -11.83
C GLU A 359 -15.14 -19.58 -11.53
N ALA A 360 -15.96 -20.55 -11.96
CA ALA A 360 -17.41 -20.48 -11.75
C ALA A 360 -17.74 -20.44 -10.26
N SER A 361 -17.04 -21.23 -9.45
CA SER A 361 -17.20 -21.24 -7.99
C SER A 361 -16.81 -19.89 -7.36
N LEU A 362 -15.80 -19.20 -7.89
CA LEU A 362 -15.43 -17.88 -7.37
C LEU A 362 -16.49 -16.80 -7.66
N ILE A 363 -17.14 -16.89 -8.82
CA ILE A 363 -18.20 -15.95 -9.20
C ILE A 363 -19.47 -16.22 -8.39
N THR A 364 -19.87 -17.49 -8.27
CA THR A 364 -21.12 -17.86 -7.59
C THR A 364 -20.98 -17.89 -6.08
N GLU A 365 -19.90 -18.48 -5.57
CA GLU A 365 -19.68 -18.68 -4.15
C GLU A 365 -18.90 -17.50 -3.54
N ASN A 366 -17.89 -16.92 -4.21
CA ASN A 366 -17.10 -15.83 -3.61
C ASN A 366 -17.57 -14.42 -4.01
N GLY A 367 -18.61 -14.31 -4.84
CA GLY A 367 -19.23 -13.04 -5.22
C GLY A 367 -18.35 -12.15 -6.10
N LEU A 368 -17.34 -12.72 -6.75
CA LEU A 368 -16.42 -11.95 -7.59
C LEU A 368 -17.06 -11.58 -8.94
N SER A 369 -16.76 -10.38 -9.41
CA SER A 369 -17.05 -9.98 -10.79
C SER A 369 -16.19 -10.79 -11.75
N ARG A 370 -16.78 -11.25 -12.86
CA ARG A 370 -16.05 -11.99 -13.89
C ARG A 370 -14.89 -11.20 -14.50
N ALA A 371 -15.01 -9.86 -14.56
CA ALA A 371 -13.94 -9.01 -15.06
C ALA A 371 -12.72 -9.03 -14.13
N ASP A 372 -12.95 -8.88 -12.83
CA ASP A 372 -11.90 -8.73 -11.83
C ASP A 372 -11.28 -10.09 -11.44
N THR A 373 -12.04 -11.18 -11.54
CA THR A 373 -11.60 -12.54 -11.16
C THR A 373 -10.34 -12.95 -11.92
N TYR A 374 -10.26 -12.64 -13.21
CA TYR A 374 -9.08 -12.96 -14.01
C TYR A 374 -7.84 -12.20 -13.50
N ASP A 375 -7.96 -10.88 -13.31
CA ASP A 375 -6.84 -10.03 -12.90
C ASP A 375 -6.33 -10.42 -11.50
N LEU A 376 -7.23 -10.74 -10.58
CA LEU A 376 -6.90 -11.23 -9.23
C LEU A 376 -6.12 -12.55 -9.27
N LEU A 377 -6.63 -13.54 -10.01
CA LEU A 377 -5.97 -14.85 -10.14
C LEU A 377 -4.64 -14.74 -10.89
N PHE A 378 -4.57 -13.89 -11.91
CA PHE A 378 -3.35 -13.65 -12.67
C PHE A 378 -2.28 -12.97 -11.80
N ASN A 379 -2.66 -11.96 -11.01
CA ASN A 379 -1.75 -11.31 -10.07
C ASN A 379 -1.19 -12.29 -9.03
N LEU A 380 -2.04 -13.14 -8.44
CA LEU A 380 -1.60 -14.17 -7.50
C LEU A 380 -0.70 -15.22 -8.17
N HIS A 381 -1.02 -15.62 -9.40
CA HIS A 381 -0.17 -16.52 -10.19
C HIS A 381 1.22 -15.91 -10.45
N LEU A 382 1.28 -14.62 -10.79
CA LEU A 382 2.53 -13.89 -10.98
C LEU A 382 3.34 -13.81 -9.69
N VAL A 383 2.72 -13.57 -8.54
CA VAL A 383 3.41 -13.60 -7.23
C VAL A 383 4.07 -14.95 -7.01
N LEU A 384 3.27 -16.04 -7.08
CA LEU A 384 3.76 -17.38 -6.79
C LEU A 384 4.88 -17.80 -7.75
N SER A 385 4.77 -17.40 -9.02
CA SER A 385 5.79 -17.68 -10.02
C SER A 385 7.06 -16.86 -9.78
N SER A 386 6.94 -15.57 -9.48
CA SER A 386 8.08 -14.71 -9.13
C SER A 386 8.82 -15.20 -7.89
N VAL A 387 8.10 -15.60 -6.83
CA VAL A 387 8.68 -16.16 -5.61
C VAL A 387 9.39 -17.48 -5.90
N LYS A 388 8.74 -18.39 -6.65
CA LYS A 388 9.34 -19.66 -7.08
C LYS A 388 10.64 -19.43 -7.85
N THR A 389 10.62 -18.62 -8.91
CA THR A 389 11.80 -18.38 -9.74
C THR A 389 12.91 -17.66 -8.97
N SER A 390 12.58 -16.76 -8.05
CA SER A 390 13.60 -16.13 -7.21
C SER A 390 14.28 -17.14 -6.30
N LEU A 391 13.52 -18.06 -5.69
CA LEU A 391 14.08 -19.14 -4.87
C LEU A 391 14.91 -20.12 -5.71
N GLU A 392 14.48 -20.43 -6.93
CA GLU A 392 15.25 -21.24 -7.89
C GLU A 392 16.61 -20.60 -8.16
N VAL A 393 16.64 -19.31 -8.51
CA VAL A 393 17.88 -18.57 -8.79
C VAL A 393 18.80 -18.52 -7.58
N ILE A 394 18.23 -18.32 -6.37
CA ILE A 394 19.02 -18.35 -5.13
C ILE A 394 19.69 -19.72 -4.97
N ILE A 395 18.93 -20.81 -5.08
CA ILE A 395 19.46 -22.18 -4.94
C ILE A 395 20.47 -22.52 -6.06
N GLU A 396 20.25 -22.06 -7.30
CA GLU A 396 21.16 -22.32 -8.44
C GLU A 396 22.49 -21.59 -8.31
N ASN A 397 22.48 -20.32 -7.88
CA ASN A 397 23.69 -19.53 -7.67
C ASN A 397 24.58 -20.12 -6.56
N GLU A 398 23.99 -20.76 -5.56
CA GLU A 398 24.72 -21.42 -4.49
C GLU A 398 25.37 -22.73 -4.91
N ASN A 399 24.73 -23.52 -5.77
CA ASN A 399 25.37 -24.72 -6.32
C ASN A 399 26.67 -24.39 -7.08
N GLN A 400 26.86 -23.13 -7.49
CA GLN A 400 28.08 -22.61 -8.11
C GLN A 400 29.06 -22.01 -7.09
N GLN A 401 28.60 -21.56 -5.92
CA GLN A 401 29.42 -20.98 -4.85
C GLN A 401 29.58 -22.00 -3.71
N THR A 402 30.73 -22.69 -3.66
CA THR A 402 31.07 -23.76 -2.70
C THR A 402 31.25 -23.29 -1.24
N THR A 403 30.36 -22.45 -0.72
CA THR A 403 30.30 -22.06 0.70
C THR A 403 28.99 -22.57 1.30
N ILE A 404 29.15 -23.45 2.27
CA ILE A 404 28.18 -24.39 2.81
C ILE A 404 27.39 -23.75 3.97
N ASN A 405 26.06 -23.98 3.98
CA ASN A 405 25.10 -24.14 5.12
C ASN A 405 23.96 -23.13 5.36
N ASP A 406 23.99 -21.87 4.92
CA ASP A 406 22.95 -20.93 5.38
C ASP A 406 21.62 -20.99 4.60
N LEU A 407 21.58 -21.63 3.41
CA LEU A 407 20.38 -21.66 2.56
C LEU A 407 19.83 -23.06 2.24
N ALA A 408 20.34 -24.12 2.89
CA ALA A 408 19.61 -25.39 3.01
C ALA A 408 18.20 -25.20 3.62
N ILE A 409 18.03 -24.07 4.31
CA ILE A 409 16.82 -23.46 4.84
C ILE A 409 15.76 -23.27 3.72
N PHE A 410 16.12 -22.82 2.53
CA PHE A 410 15.11 -22.53 1.50
C PHE A 410 14.64 -23.75 0.70
N LEU A 411 15.32 -24.90 0.81
CA LEU A 411 15.01 -26.09 0.00
C LEU A 411 13.63 -26.72 0.29
N PRO A 412 13.21 -26.89 1.57
CA PRO A 412 11.86 -27.37 1.90
C PRO A 412 10.77 -26.40 1.44
N LEU A 413 10.99 -25.10 1.64
CA LEU A 413 10.09 -24.03 1.22
C LEU A 413 9.95 -24.00 -0.30
N TYR A 414 11.05 -24.12 -1.03
CA TYR A 414 11.04 -24.20 -2.48
C TYR A 414 10.24 -25.42 -2.98
N LYS A 415 10.39 -26.59 -2.34
CA LYS A 415 9.62 -27.79 -2.72
C LYS A 415 8.12 -27.61 -2.47
N SER A 416 7.72 -27.10 -1.31
CA SER A 416 6.31 -26.87 -0.99
C SER A 416 5.70 -25.81 -1.92
N LEU A 417 6.40 -24.69 -2.13
CA LEU A 417 5.95 -23.61 -2.98
C LEU A 417 5.93 -23.97 -4.47
N SER A 418 6.89 -24.78 -4.94
CA SER A 418 6.88 -25.32 -6.31
C SER A 418 5.66 -26.23 -6.53
N ASN A 419 5.32 -27.08 -5.57
CA ASN A 419 4.10 -27.90 -5.64
C ASN A 419 2.84 -27.04 -5.69
N ILE A 420 2.74 -26.04 -4.82
CA ILE A 420 1.63 -25.09 -4.77
C ILE A 420 1.49 -24.35 -6.10
N GLN A 421 2.58 -23.76 -6.60
CA GLN A 421 2.61 -23.00 -7.85
C GLN A 421 2.25 -23.88 -9.04
N ASN A 422 2.72 -25.14 -9.07
CA ASN A 422 2.39 -26.08 -10.15
C ASN A 422 0.89 -26.45 -10.14
N ILE A 423 0.30 -26.68 -8.96
CA ILE A 423 -1.15 -26.94 -8.83
C ILE A 423 -1.95 -25.72 -9.30
N PHE A 424 -1.60 -24.54 -8.78
CA PHE A 424 -2.27 -23.29 -9.12
C PHE A 424 -2.16 -22.98 -10.62
N ALA A 425 -0.96 -23.12 -11.20
CA ALA A 425 -0.72 -22.90 -12.62
C ALA A 425 -1.47 -23.91 -13.50
N ARG A 426 -1.58 -25.18 -13.09
CA ARG A 426 -2.39 -26.17 -13.82
C ARG A 426 -3.86 -25.79 -13.83
N ASN A 427 -4.41 -25.37 -12.69
CA ASN A 427 -5.79 -24.93 -12.58
C ASN A 427 -6.03 -23.66 -13.41
N PHE A 428 -5.13 -22.69 -13.32
CA PHE A 428 -5.18 -21.45 -14.11
C PHE A 428 -5.14 -21.73 -15.62
N LYS A 429 -4.24 -22.60 -16.07
CA LYS A 429 -4.12 -22.99 -17.49
C LYS A 429 -5.37 -23.71 -18.02
N LYS A 430 -6.02 -24.54 -17.19
CA LYS A 430 -7.28 -25.20 -17.56
C LYS A 430 -8.42 -24.21 -17.77
N GLN A 431 -8.50 -23.18 -16.93
CA GLN A 431 -9.56 -22.19 -17.00
C GLN A 431 -9.34 -21.13 -18.08
N TYR A 432 -8.08 -20.76 -18.33
CA TYR A 432 -7.70 -19.74 -19.30
C TYR A 432 -6.72 -20.27 -20.38
N PRO A 433 -7.13 -21.24 -21.22
CA PRO A 433 -6.25 -21.89 -22.19
C PRO A 433 -5.75 -20.94 -23.29
N SER A 434 -6.57 -19.96 -23.69
CA SER A 434 -6.29 -19.03 -24.80
C SER A 434 -5.48 -17.80 -24.43
N ARG A 435 -5.16 -17.59 -23.14
CA ARG A 435 -4.44 -16.39 -22.65
C ARG A 435 -3.01 -16.68 -22.15
N ASN A 436 -2.53 -17.92 -22.26
CA ASN A 436 -1.16 -18.34 -21.86
C ASN A 436 -0.08 -18.09 -22.93
N GLN A 437 -0.32 -17.23 -23.93
CA GLN A 437 0.65 -16.93 -24.99
C GLN A 437 1.51 -15.68 -24.69
N ILE A 438 1.61 -15.24 -23.43
CA ILE A 438 2.48 -14.14 -23.02
C ILE A 438 3.66 -14.70 -22.23
#